data_AF-A0A6D0IG85-F1
#
_entry.id   AF-A0A6D0IG85-F1
#
_cell.length_a   1.000
_cell.length_b   1.000
_cell.length_c   1.000
_cell.angle_alpha   90.00
_cell.angle_beta   90.00
_cell.angle_gamma   90.00
#
_symmetry.space_group_name_H-M   'P 1'
#
loop_
_entity.id
_entity.type
_entity.pdbx_description
1 polymer ?
#
loop_
_entity_poly.entity_id
_entity_poly.type
_entity_poly.pdbx_seq_one_letter_code
_entity_poly.pdbx_strand_id
1 'polypeptide(L)'
;VYSPMDALKLAQENPTRKVVFFGLGFETTMPTTAITLQQAKARDVQNFYFFCQHITLIPTLRSLLEQPDNGIDAFLAPGHVSMVIGTDAYNFIASDFHRPLVVAGFEPLDLLQGVVMLVEQKIAAHSKVENQYRRVVPDAGNLLAQQAIADVFCVNGDSEWRGLGVIESSGVHLTPDYQRFDAEAHFRPAPQQVCDDPRARCGEVLTGKCKPHQCPLFGNTCNPQTAFGALMVSSEGACAAWYQYRQQESEA
;
A
#
# COMPACT_ATOMS: atom_id res chain seq x y z
N VAL A 1 -5.37 -9.99 -15.74
CA VAL A 1 -6.33 -10.63 -14.81
C VAL A 1 -6.92 -9.56 -13.91
N TYR A 2 -8.16 -9.70 -13.46
CA TYR A 2 -8.77 -8.74 -12.53
C TYR A 2 -8.60 -9.17 -11.07
N SER A 3 -8.35 -10.46 -10.82
CA SER A 3 -8.12 -11.00 -9.48
C SER A 3 -7.01 -12.06 -9.44
N PRO A 4 -6.44 -12.36 -8.25
CA PRO A 4 -5.56 -13.52 -8.06
C PRO A 4 -6.27 -14.85 -8.41
N MET A 5 -7.59 -14.93 -8.19
CA MET A 5 -8.37 -16.13 -8.49
C MET A 5 -8.45 -16.42 -9.99
N ASP A 6 -8.46 -15.39 -10.85
CA ASP A 6 -8.37 -15.57 -12.29
C ASP A 6 -7.03 -16.20 -12.68
N ALA A 7 -5.94 -15.81 -12.01
CA ALA A 7 -4.61 -16.38 -12.26
C ALA A 7 -4.53 -17.85 -11.81
N LEU A 8 -5.15 -18.20 -10.67
CA LEU A 8 -5.28 -19.59 -10.26
C LEU A 8 -6.09 -20.41 -11.28
N LYS A 9 -7.21 -19.87 -11.77
CA LYS A 9 -8.01 -20.50 -12.82
C LYS A 9 -7.18 -20.74 -14.09
N LEU A 10 -6.39 -19.75 -14.52
CA LEU A 10 -5.49 -19.91 -15.66
C LEU A 10 -4.46 -21.03 -15.45
N ALA A 11 -3.94 -21.20 -14.23
CA ALA A 11 -3.04 -22.31 -13.92
C ALA A 11 -3.74 -23.66 -14.07
N GLN A 12 -4.97 -23.80 -13.57
CA GLN A 12 -5.75 -25.02 -13.68
C GLN A 12 -6.11 -25.36 -15.14
N GLU A 13 -6.43 -24.35 -15.95
CA GLU A 13 -6.77 -24.52 -17.37
C GLU A 13 -5.53 -24.82 -18.24
N ASN A 14 -4.33 -24.53 -17.74
CA ASN A 14 -3.07 -24.70 -18.49
C ASN A 14 -2.04 -25.51 -17.68
N PRO A 15 -2.30 -26.79 -17.37
CA PRO A 15 -1.49 -27.58 -16.44
C PRO A 15 -0.03 -27.78 -16.87
N THR A 16 0.27 -27.64 -18.17
CA THR A 16 1.62 -27.76 -18.72
C THR A 16 2.42 -26.45 -18.68
N ARG A 17 1.79 -25.33 -18.33
CA ARG A 17 2.42 -24.01 -18.25
C ARG A 17 2.55 -23.58 -16.80
N LYS A 18 3.70 -22.99 -16.45
CA LYS A 18 3.86 -22.33 -15.16
C LYS A 18 3.18 -20.97 -15.23
N VAL A 19 2.27 -20.70 -14.30
CA VAL A 19 1.56 -19.43 -14.19
C VAL A 19 2.05 -18.70 -12.96
N VAL A 20 2.58 -17.49 -13.15
CA VAL A 20 3.06 -16.64 -12.06
C VAL A 20 2.10 -15.47 -11.90
N PHE A 21 1.51 -15.34 -10.71
CA PHE A 21 0.76 -14.15 -10.32
C PHE A 21 1.69 -13.16 -9.62
N PHE A 22 1.81 -11.95 -10.17
CA PHE A 22 2.55 -10.85 -9.55
C PHE A 22 1.61 -10.09 -8.61
N GLY A 23 1.78 -10.27 -7.30
CA GLY A 23 0.95 -9.63 -6.29
C GLY A 23 1.59 -8.37 -5.73
N LEU A 24 0.91 -7.24 -5.91
CA LEU A 24 1.28 -5.95 -5.33
C LEU A 24 0.11 -5.43 -4.51
N GLY A 25 0.43 -4.71 -3.43
CA GLY A 25 -0.53 -3.90 -2.71
C GLY A 25 -0.51 -4.11 -1.21
N PHE A 26 -1.28 -3.26 -0.53
CA PHE A 26 -1.38 -3.18 0.91
C PHE A 26 -2.23 -4.32 1.51
N GLU A 27 -2.49 -4.22 2.80
CA GLU A 27 -3.35 -5.13 3.56
C GLU A 27 -4.77 -5.24 2.98
N THR A 28 -5.21 -4.32 2.10
CA THR A 28 -6.46 -4.42 1.36
C THR A 28 -6.48 -5.55 0.34
N THR A 29 -5.36 -5.85 -0.30
CA THR A 29 -5.29 -6.87 -1.38
C THR A 29 -4.78 -8.22 -0.87
N MET A 30 -4.02 -8.22 0.23
CA MET A 30 -3.45 -9.42 0.84
C MET A 30 -4.49 -10.51 1.19
N PRO A 31 -5.69 -10.23 1.73
CA PRO A 31 -6.66 -11.26 2.07
C PRO A 31 -7.10 -12.10 0.87
N THR A 32 -7.36 -11.45 -0.27
CA THR A 32 -7.78 -12.14 -1.49
C THR A 32 -6.65 -13.00 -2.05
N THR A 33 -5.40 -12.51 -2.00
CA THR A 33 -4.23 -13.31 -2.36
C THR A 33 -4.05 -14.50 -1.42
N ALA A 34 -4.18 -14.30 -0.10
CA ALA A 34 -4.07 -15.36 0.89
C ALA A 34 -5.09 -16.47 0.65
N ILE A 35 -6.36 -16.11 0.48
CA ILE A 35 -7.43 -17.06 0.16
C ILE A 35 -7.15 -17.81 -1.14
N THR A 36 -6.56 -17.13 -2.14
CA THR A 36 -6.20 -17.77 -3.41
C THR A 36 -5.10 -18.82 -3.22
N LEU A 37 -4.08 -18.53 -2.42
CA LEU A 37 -3.02 -19.48 -2.09
C LEU A 37 -3.53 -20.64 -1.22
N GLN A 38 -4.43 -20.38 -0.27
CA GLN A 38 -5.15 -21.41 0.47
C GLN A 38 -5.93 -22.35 -0.46
N GLN A 39 -6.64 -21.80 -1.46
CA GLN A 39 -7.35 -22.62 -2.44
C GLN A 39 -6.42 -23.39 -3.37
N ALA A 40 -5.34 -22.76 -3.84
CA ALA A 40 -4.30 -23.45 -4.61
C ALA A 40 -3.71 -24.62 -3.81
N LYS A 41 -3.50 -24.42 -2.49
CA LYS A 41 -3.01 -25.45 -1.58
C LYS A 41 -4.00 -26.60 -1.44
N ALA A 42 -5.25 -26.30 -1.10
CA ALA A 42 -6.31 -27.29 -0.91
C ALA A 42 -6.62 -28.10 -2.18
N ARG A 43 -6.47 -27.50 -3.36
CA ARG A 43 -6.67 -28.16 -4.66
C ARG A 43 -5.40 -28.81 -5.24
N ASP A 44 -4.29 -28.72 -4.51
CA ASP A 44 -2.98 -29.25 -4.89
C ASP A 44 -2.52 -28.83 -6.30
N VAL A 45 -2.66 -27.53 -6.61
CA VAL A 45 -2.27 -26.97 -7.91
C VAL A 45 -0.74 -26.79 -7.96
N GLN A 46 -0.07 -27.53 -8.84
CA GLN A 46 1.40 -27.62 -8.88
C GLN A 46 2.10 -26.57 -9.75
N ASN A 47 1.37 -25.92 -10.66
CA ASN A 47 1.94 -25.03 -11.68
C ASN A 47 1.61 -23.55 -11.44
N PHE A 48 1.09 -23.22 -10.26
CA PHE A 48 0.79 -21.85 -9.86
C PHE A 48 1.89 -21.32 -8.94
N TYR A 49 2.37 -20.11 -9.20
CA TYR A 49 3.39 -19.42 -8.43
C TYR A 49 2.96 -17.99 -8.13
N PHE A 50 3.47 -17.44 -7.05
CA PHE A 50 3.19 -16.13 -6.53
C PHE A 50 4.49 -15.35 -6.37
N PHE A 51 4.57 -14.21 -7.03
CA PHE A 51 5.67 -13.27 -6.87
C PHE A 51 5.20 -12.19 -5.89
N CYS A 52 5.74 -12.22 -4.67
CA CYS A 52 5.27 -11.38 -3.56
C CYS A 52 5.91 -10.00 -3.62
N GLN A 53 5.10 -8.98 -3.85
CA GLN A 53 5.44 -7.56 -3.68
C GLN A 53 4.37 -6.87 -2.83
N HIS A 54 3.77 -7.63 -1.91
CA HIS A 54 2.89 -7.05 -0.91
C HIS A 54 3.67 -6.18 0.05
N ILE A 55 2.97 -5.19 0.58
CA ILE A 55 3.54 -4.17 1.43
C ILE A 55 2.60 -3.92 2.61
N THR A 56 3.14 -3.61 3.79
CA THR A 56 2.33 -3.30 4.97
C THR A 56 2.46 -1.83 5.32
N LEU A 57 1.35 -1.19 5.70
CA LEU A 57 1.27 0.24 5.97
C LEU A 57 2.00 0.64 7.25
N ILE A 58 1.91 -0.18 8.31
CA ILE A 58 2.37 0.19 9.65
C ILE A 58 3.89 0.44 9.72
N PRO A 59 4.78 -0.45 9.24
CA PRO A 59 6.22 -0.18 9.20
C PRO A 59 6.56 1.07 8.39
N THR A 60 5.85 1.30 7.29
CA THR A 60 6.07 2.46 6.41
C THR A 60 5.70 3.77 7.08
N LEU A 61 4.57 3.83 7.78
CA LEU A 61 4.18 5.01 8.54
C LEU A 61 5.15 5.31 9.68
N ARG A 62 5.63 4.26 10.38
CA ARG A 62 6.64 4.41 11.42
C ARG A 62 7.95 4.96 10.86
N SER A 63 8.47 4.37 9.79
CA SER A 63 9.68 4.84 9.12
C SER A 63 9.57 6.30 8.67
N LEU A 64 8.41 6.70 8.11
CA LEU A 64 8.14 8.09 7.71
C LEU A 64 8.16 9.06 8.90
N LEU A 65 7.57 8.65 10.03
CA LEU A 65 7.49 9.45 11.26
C LEU A 65 8.82 9.57 12.00
N GLU A 66 9.72 8.60 11.82
CA GLU A 66 11.06 8.59 12.42
C GLU A 66 12.06 9.43 11.60
N GLN A 67 11.70 9.87 10.39
CA GLN A 67 12.55 10.76 9.62
C GLN A 67 12.70 12.13 10.32
N PRO A 68 13.94 12.65 10.46
CA PRO A 68 14.20 13.88 11.19
C PRO A 68 13.60 15.13 10.52
N ASP A 69 13.34 15.06 9.22
CA ASP A 69 12.74 16.13 8.43
C ASP A 69 11.23 15.91 8.17
N ASN A 70 10.58 15.01 8.91
CA ASN A 70 9.13 14.82 8.76
C ASN A 70 8.38 16.07 9.25
N GLY A 71 7.51 16.59 8.38
CA GLY A 71 6.67 17.76 8.66
C GLY A 71 5.19 17.42 8.85
N ILE A 72 4.86 16.15 9.16
CA ILE A 72 3.46 15.70 9.17
C ILE A 72 2.84 16.00 10.54
N ASP A 73 1.84 16.87 10.53
CA ASP A 73 1.16 17.31 11.75
C ASP A 73 0.02 16.40 12.21
N ALA A 74 -0.57 15.65 11.29
CA ALA A 74 -1.81 14.91 11.43
C ALA A 74 -1.97 13.91 10.27
N PHE A 75 -2.74 12.85 10.48
CA PHE A 75 -2.98 11.82 9.46
C PHE A 75 -4.46 11.64 9.15
N LEU A 76 -4.79 11.59 7.87
CA LEU A 76 -6.05 11.04 7.39
C LEU A 76 -5.78 9.61 6.90
N ALA A 77 -6.18 8.62 7.69
CA ALA A 77 -5.86 7.22 7.43
C ALA A 77 -6.80 6.59 6.39
N PRO A 78 -6.29 5.69 5.53
CA PRO A 78 -7.05 5.08 4.45
C PRO A 78 -8.11 4.11 4.97
N GLY A 79 -9.39 4.39 4.66
CA GLY A 79 -10.52 3.60 5.14
C GLY A 79 -10.48 2.11 4.76
N HIS A 80 -10.10 1.76 3.53
CA HIS A 80 -10.08 0.37 3.10
C HIS A 80 -8.99 -0.46 3.78
N VAL A 81 -7.79 0.09 4.00
CA VAL A 81 -6.74 -0.61 4.77
C VAL A 81 -7.20 -0.77 6.21
N SER A 82 -7.76 0.29 6.78
CA SER A 82 -8.29 0.28 8.15
C SER A 82 -9.42 -0.75 8.34
N MET A 83 -10.23 -1.03 7.31
CA MET A 83 -11.23 -2.12 7.36
C MET A 83 -10.58 -3.49 7.66
N VAL A 84 -9.34 -3.70 7.20
CA VAL A 84 -8.60 -4.94 7.44
C VAL A 84 -7.89 -4.90 8.79
N ILE A 85 -7.08 -3.87 9.05
CA ILE A 85 -6.18 -3.84 10.22
C ILE A 85 -6.79 -3.20 11.48
N GLY A 86 -7.93 -2.53 11.34
CA GLY A 86 -8.58 -1.81 12.43
C GLY A 86 -7.98 -0.44 12.71
N THR A 87 -8.61 0.28 13.64
CA THR A 87 -8.11 1.58 14.13
C THR A 87 -7.00 1.39 15.16
N ASP A 88 -7.05 0.30 15.92
CA ASP A 88 -6.08 0.03 17.00
C ASP A 88 -4.64 -0.07 16.51
N ALA A 89 -4.45 -0.55 15.27
CA ALA A 89 -3.16 -0.64 14.62
C ALA A 89 -2.44 0.72 14.50
N TYR A 90 -3.17 1.83 14.54
CA TYR A 90 -2.62 3.18 14.44
C TYR A 90 -2.32 3.84 15.79
N ASN A 91 -2.65 3.21 16.93
CA ASN A 91 -2.53 3.82 18.26
C ASN A 91 -1.11 4.35 18.58
N PHE A 92 -0.08 3.71 18.00
CA PHE A 92 1.31 4.14 18.14
C PHE A 92 1.57 5.56 17.59
N ILE A 93 0.81 6.01 16.57
CA ILE A 93 0.98 7.35 15.98
C ILE A 93 0.58 8.43 16.98
N ALA A 94 -0.51 8.21 17.71
CA ALA A 94 -0.96 9.13 18.74
C ALA A 94 -0.12 9.06 20.02
N SER A 95 0.28 7.85 20.43
CA SER A 95 0.99 7.62 21.69
C SER A 95 2.50 7.91 21.61
N ASP A 96 3.18 7.40 20.58
CA ASP A 96 4.64 7.53 20.43
C ASP A 96 5.02 8.87 19.77
N PHE A 97 4.25 9.30 18.76
CA PHE A 97 4.59 10.47 17.92
C PHE A 97 3.71 11.70 18.18
N HIS A 98 2.70 11.58 19.04
CA HIS A 98 1.76 12.65 19.38
C HIS A 98 1.12 13.32 18.16
N ARG A 99 0.82 12.54 17.10
CA ARG A 99 0.10 13.03 15.93
C ARG A 99 -1.35 12.54 15.95
N PRO A 100 -2.36 13.43 15.82
CA PRO A 100 -3.74 12.99 15.68
C PRO A 100 -3.93 12.25 14.37
N LEU A 101 -4.80 11.25 14.38
CA LEU A 101 -5.14 10.45 13.21
C LEU A 101 -6.64 10.22 13.15
N VAL A 102 -7.21 10.39 11.97
CA VAL A 102 -8.62 10.08 11.72
C VAL A 102 -8.72 9.10 10.56
N VAL A 103 -9.35 7.95 10.78
CA VAL A 103 -9.74 7.04 9.70
C VAL A 103 -10.97 7.61 9.01
N ALA A 104 -10.90 7.84 7.69
CA ALA A 104 -12.00 8.39 6.91
C ALA A 104 -12.38 7.49 5.71
N GLY A 105 -13.64 7.66 5.27
CA GLY A 105 -14.12 7.09 4.02
C GLY A 105 -13.62 7.86 2.79
N PHE A 106 -14.18 7.54 1.62
CA PHE A 106 -13.75 8.10 0.34
C PHE A 106 -14.79 9.04 -0.29
N GLU A 107 -15.95 9.23 0.35
CA GLU A 107 -16.91 10.23 -0.10
C GLU A 107 -16.39 11.64 0.26
N PRO A 108 -16.73 12.67 -0.52
CA PRO A 108 -16.28 14.05 -0.24
C PRO A 108 -16.61 14.50 1.19
N LEU A 109 -17.79 14.15 1.71
CA LEU A 109 -18.21 14.49 3.07
C LEU A 109 -17.42 13.71 4.13
N ASP A 110 -16.99 12.48 3.84
CA ASP A 110 -16.15 11.72 4.76
C ASP A 110 -14.78 12.38 4.94
N LEU A 111 -14.17 12.78 3.82
CA LEU A 111 -12.90 13.47 3.82
C LEU A 111 -12.99 14.82 4.54
N LEU A 112 -14.01 15.62 4.23
CA LEU A 112 -14.22 16.92 4.88
C LEU A 112 -14.45 16.78 6.39
N GLN A 113 -15.28 15.82 6.82
CA GLN A 113 -15.49 15.56 8.24
C GLN A 113 -14.20 15.09 8.92
N GLY A 114 -13.44 14.19 8.29
CA GLY A 114 -12.17 13.72 8.82
C GLY A 114 -11.16 14.85 9.01
N VAL A 115 -11.08 15.79 8.07
CA VAL A 115 -10.25 17.00 8.20
C VAL A 115 -10.74 17.89 9.35
N VAL A 116 -12.04 18.12 9.49
CA VAL A 116 -12.60 18.91 10.60
C VAL A 116 -12.22 18.29 11.95
N MET A 117 -12.37 16.98 12.10
CA MET A 117 -11.98 16.25 13.31
C MET A 117 -10.50 16.45 13.63
N LEU A 118 -9.61 16.32 12.64
CA LEU A 118 -8.17 16.56 12.83
C LEU A 118 -7.86 18.00 13.27
N VAL A 119 -8.52 18.99 12.66
CA VAL A 119 -8.36 20.40 13.01
C VAL A 119 -8.81 20.66 14.45
N GLU A 120 -9.95 20.10 14.87
CA GLU A 120 -10.45 20.20 16.24
C GLU A 120 -9.45 19.62 17.26
N GLN A 121 -8.88 18.45 16.98
CA GLN A 121 -7.85 17.85 17.83
C GLN A 121 -6.61 18.75 17.95
N LYS A 122 -6.16 19.34 16.84
CA LYS A 122 -5.00 20.25 16.82
C LYS A 122 -5.27 21.53 17.62
N ILE A 123 -6.45 22.11 17.49
CA ILE A 123 -6.86 23.29 18.29
C ILE A 123 -6.92 22.93 19.78
N ALA A 124 -7.43 21.76 20.12
CA ALA A 124 -7.53 21.27 21.49
C ALA A 124 -6.21 20.70 22.05
N ALA A 125 -5.12 20.71 21.26
CA ALA A 125 -3.80 20.23 21.63
C ALA A 125 -3.77 18.79 22.18
N HIS A 126 -4.57 17.89 21.58
CA HIS A 126 -4.52 16.47 21.90
C HIS A 126 -4.37 15.61 20.65
N SER A 127 -3.87 14.38 20.85
CA SER A 127 -3.62 13.44 19.76
C SER A 127 -4.29 12.12 20.08
N LYS A 128 -5.32 11.78 19.30
CA LYS A 128 -6.06 10.53 19.38
C LYS A 128 -6.24 9.92 17.99
N VAL A 129 -6.37 8.60 17.98
CA VAL A 129 -6.93 7.88 16.83
C VAL A 129 -8.44 7.96 16.93
N GLU A 130 -9.08 8.56 15.92
CA GLU A 130 -10.53 8.61 15.80
C GLU A 130 -10.99 7.93 14.50
N ASN A 131 -12.23 7.48 14.51
CA ASN A 131 -12.83 6.75 13.42
C ASN A 131 -14.04 7.54 12.91
N GLN A 132 -13.89 8.22 11.77
CA GLN A 132 -14.99 8.85 11.03
C GLN A 132 -15.75 7.78 10.23
N TYR A 133 -15.05 6.74 9.76
CA TYR A 133 -15.60 5.70 8.89
C TYR A 133 -16.21 4.49 9.64
N ARG A 134 -16.83 4.72 10.82
CA ARG A 134 -17.36 3.66 11.71
C ARG A 134 -18.37 2.72 11.06
N ARG A 135 -19.03 3.16 10.00
CA ARG A 135 -19.99 2.35 9.24
C ARG A 135 -19.34 1.18 8.49
N VAL A 136 -18.02 1.24 8.25
CA VAL A 136 -17.25 0.20 7.54
C VAL A 136 -16.10 -0.35 8.38
N VAL A 137 -15.44 0.49 9.19
CA VAL A 137 -14.20 0.13 9.89
C VAL A 137 -14.48 -0.23 11.35
N PRO A 138 -14.33 -1.51 11.76
CA PRO A 138 -14.33 -1.92 13.16
C PRO A 138 -12.99 -1.59 13.84
N ASP A 139 -13.00 -1.42 15.15
CA ASP A 139 -11.78 -1.02 15.89
C ASP A 139 -10.66 -2.08 15.80
N ALA A 140 -11.02 -3.36 15.95
CA ALA A 140 -10.11 -4.49 15.80
C ALA A 140 -9.86 -4.91 14.33
N GLY A 141 -10.53 -4.27 13.36
CA GLY A 141 -10.48 -4.64 11.95
C GLY A 141 -11.21 -5.95 11.64
N ASN A 142 -10.84 -6.57 10.52
CA ASN A 142 -11.44 -7.81 10.06
C ASN A 142 -10.59 -9.02 10.49
N LEU A 143 -10.97 -9.63 11.61
CA LEU A 143 -10.24 -10.76 12.20
C LEU A 143 -10.10 -11.96 11.25
N LEU A 144 -11.10 -12.24 10.40
CA LEU A 144 -11.02 -13.35 9.44
C LEU A 144 -10.00 -13.06 8.34
N ALA A 145 -9.97 -11.82 7.85
CA ALA A 145 -8.99 -11.37 6.86
C ALA A 145 -7.57 -11.39 7.45
N GLN A 146 -7.40 -10.88 8.67
CA GLN A 146 -6.12 -10.91 9.39
C GLN A 146 -5.64 -12.34 9.61
N GLN A 147 -6.52 -13.27 9.97
CA GLN A 147 -6.18 -14.68 10.15
C GLN A 147 -5.73 -15.33 8.83
N ALA A 148 -6.41 -15.02 7.71
CA ALA A 148 -6.00 -15.51 6.39
C ALA A 148 -4.63 -14.95 5.99
N ILE A 149 -4.39 -13.66 6.25
CA ILE A 149 -3.09 -13.03 6.03
C ILE A 149 -2.01 -13.74 6.86
N ALA A 150 -2.22 -13.93 8.16
CA ALA A 150 -1.24 -14.51 9.07
C ALA A 150 -0.92 -15.99 8.79
N ASP A 151 -1.85 -16.73 8.20
CA ASP A 151 -1.62 -18.11 7.76
C ASP A 151 -0.65 -18.17 6.56
N VAL A 152 -0.79 -17.23 5.62
CA VAL A 152 -0.08 -17.27 4.33
C VAL A 152 1.17 -16.40 4.31
N PHE A 153 1.15 -15.28 5.01
CA PHE A 153 2.19 -14.26 4.98
C PHE A 153 2.80 -14.04 6.37
N CYS A 154 4.09 -13.73 6.39
CA CYS A 154 4.77 -13.21 7.56
C CYS A 154 5.59 -11.98 7.17
N VAL A 155 5.73 -11.05 8.12
CA VAL A 155 6.60 -9.89 7.97
C VAL A 155 7.95 -10.23 8.58
N ASN A 156 8.99 -10.25 7.77
CA ASN A 156 10.37 -10.44 8.22
C ASN A 156 11.35 -9.76 7.25
N GLY A 157 12.53 -9.40 7.77
CA GLY A 157 13.55 -8.74 6.97
C GLY A 157 13.12 -7.36 6.45
N ASP A 158 13.99 -6.79 5.63
CA ASP A 158 13.83 -5.45 5.12
C ASP A 158 13.35 -5.50 3.67
N SER A 159 12.56 -4.51 3.26
CA SER A 159 12.10 -4.39 1.88
C SER A 159 12.50 -3.06 1.31
N GLU A 160 12.94 -3.06 0.05
CA GLU A 160 13.08 -1.83 -0.72
C GLU A 160 11.70 -1.34 -1.18
N TRP A 161 11.43 -0.07 -0.93
CA TRP A 161 10.25 0.64 -1.41
C TRP A 161 10.70 1.72 -2.36
N ARG A 162 10.25 1.61 -3.61
CA ARG A 162 10.61 2.58 -4.65
C ARG A 162 10.22 4.00 -4.22
N GLY A 163 11.22 4.86 -4.08
CA GLY A 163 11.07 6.26 -3.65
C GLY A 163 11.19 6.48 -2.13
N LEU A 164 11.18 5.44 -1.29
CA LEU A 164 11.43 5.53 0.16
C LEU A 164 12.74 4.84 0.58
N GLY A 165 13.32 4.02 -0.28
CA GLY A 165 14.51 3.23 0.05
C GLY A 165 14.15 1.97 0.84
N VAL A 166 15.11 1.42 1.57
CA VAL A 166 14.91 0.21 2.37
C VAL A 166 14.20 0.58 3.67
N ILE A 167 13.11 -0.13 3.96
CA ILE A 167 12.34 0.01 5.20
C ILE A 167 12.56 -1.24 6.05
N GLU A 168 13.07 -1.05 7.26
CA GLU A 168 13.35 -2.13 8.20
C GLU A 168 12.08 -2.90 8.57
N SER A 169 12.20 -4.23 8.71
CA SER A 169 11.09 -5.09 9.17
C SER A 169 9.79 -4.89 8.39
N SER A 170 9.89 -4.71 7.07
CA SER A 170 8.75 -4.47 6.17
C SER A 170 8.62 -5.51 5.04
N GLY A 171 9.56 -6.46 4.95
CA GLY A 171 9.52 -7.54 3.98
C GLY A 171 8.33 -8.47 4.22
N VAL A 172 7.47 -8.64 3.20
CA VAL A 172 6.35 -9.57 3.25
C VAL A 172 6.73 -10.84 2.50
N HIS A 173 6.72 -11.97 3.22
CA HIS A 173 7.13 -13.27 2.69
C HIS A 173 6.04 -14.32 2.90
N LEU A 174 6.10 -15.40 2.12
CA LEU A 174 5.24 -16.56 2.34
C LEU A 174 5.73 -17.36 3.55
N THR A 175 4.79 -17.82 4.39
CA THR A 175 5.08 -18.73 5.49
C THR A 175 5.59 -20.09 4.95
N PRO A 176 6.30 -20.90 5.77
CA PRO A 176 6.86 -22.18 5.33
C PRO A 176 5.84 -23.10 4.63
N ASP A 177 4.60 -23.06 5.10
CA ASP A 177 3.47 -23.85 4.62
C ASP A 177 3.00 -23.51 3.20
N TYR A 178 3.44 -22.36 2.67
CA TYR A 178 3.09 -21.84 1.35
C TYR A 178 4.32 -21.61 0.45
N GLN A 179 5.53 -21.93 0.92
CA GLN A 179 6.78 -21.74 0.18
C GLN A 179 6.82 -22.41 -1.20
N ARG A 180 6.07 -23.49 -1.42
CA ARG A 180 5.98 -24.12 -2.75
C ARG A 180 5.42 -23.21 -3.84
N PHE A 181 4.68 -22.17 -3.45
CA PHE A 181 4.12 -21.19 -4.37
C PHE A 181 5.07 -20.00 -4.60
N ASP A 182 6.17 -19.89 -3.86
CA ASP A 182 7.09 -18.76 -3.99
C ASP A 182 7.79 -18.76 -5.36
N ALA A 183 7.48 -17.76 -6.18
CA ALA A 183 8.05 -17.63 -7.51
C ALA A 183 9.55 -17.29 -7.45
N GLU A 184 9.97 -16.47 -6.48
CA GLU A 184 11.37 -16.07 -6.35
C GLU A 184 12.24 -17.26 -5.93
N ALA A 185 11.77 -18.07 -4.98
CA ALA A 185 12.46 -19.28 -4.56
C ALA A 185 12.58 -20.31 -5.69
N HIS A 186 11.54 -20.44 -6.52
CA HIS A 186 11.50 -21.41 -7.63
C HIS A 186 12.31 -20.98 -8.85
N PHE A 187 12.15 -19.73 -9.30
CA PHE A 187 12.78 -19.24 -10.53
C PHE A 187 14.12 -18.57 -10.31
N ARG A 188 14.41 -18.09 -9.10
CA ARG A 188 15.66 -17.41 -8.71
C ARG A 188 16.06 -16.32 -9.72
N PRO A 189 15.19 -15.31 -9.94
CA PRO A 189 15.49 -14.24 -10.87
C PRO A 189 16.77 -13.50 -10.46
N ALA A 190 17.56 -13.07 -11.44
CA ALA A 190 18.75 -12.28 -11.18
C ALA A 190 18.34 -10.87 -10.68
N PRO A 191 18.89 -10.38 -9.56
CA PRO A 191 18.65 -9.01 -9.11
C PRO A 191 19.08 -7.99 -10.15
N GLN A 192 18.27 -6.96 -10.37
CA GLN A 192 18.63 -5.83 -11.22
C GLN A 192 18.54 -4.55 -10.41
N GLN A 193 19.61 -3.75 -10.43
CA GLN A 193 19.56 -2.40 -9.92
C GLN A 193 18.90 -1.51 -10.96
N VAL A 194 17.76 -0.93 -10.59
CA VAL A 194 17.04 0.04 -11.42
C VAL A 194 16.97 1.33 -10.62
N CYS A 195 17.70 2.35 -11.07
CA CYS A 195 17.57 3.70 -10.51
C CYS A 195 16.54 4.50 -11.31
N ASP A 196 15.70 5.23 -10.58
CA ASP A 196 14.88 6.28 -11.18
C ASP A 196 15.78 7.39 -11.78
N ASP A 197 15.26 8.13 -12.77
CA ASP A 197 15.95 9.31 -13.31
C ASP A 197 16.31 10.25 -12.15
N PRO A 198 17.56 10.71 -12.02
CA PRO A 198 17.98 11.52 -10.86
C PRO A 198 17.25 12.88 -10.76
N ARG A 199 16.54 13.30 -11.82
CA ARG A 199 15.68 14.50 -11.81
C ARG A 199 14.27 14.20 -11.33
N ALA A 200 13.88 12.92 -11.22
CA ALA A 200 12.57 12.52 -10.75
C ALA A 200 12.45 12.76 -9.25
N ARG A 201 11.38 13.45 -8.85
CA ARG A 201 11.07 13.75 -7.44
C ARG A 201 9.99 12.84 -6.88
N CYS A 202 9.91 11.58 -7.33
CA CYS A 202 8.83 10.67 -6.95
C CYS A 202 8.79 10.39 -5.44
N GLY A 203 9.95 10.19 -4.79
CA GLY A 203 10.02 10.01 -3.34
C GLY A 203 9.57 11.26 -2.55
N GLU A 204 9.91 12.45 -3.03
CA GLU A 204 9.46 13.71 -2.42
C GLU A 204 7.95 13.91 -2.58
N VAL A 205 7.36 13.53 -3.72
CA VAL A 205 5.91 13.54 -3.90
C VAL A 205 5.24 12.53 -2.96
N LEU A 206 5.78 11.32 -2.86
CA LEU A 206 5.25 10.24 -2.02
C LEU A 206 5.26 10.61 -0.53
N THR A 207 6.29 11.33 -0.08
CA THR A 207 6.44 11.80 1.31
C THR A 207 5.80 13.17 1.56
N GLY A 208 5.15 13.76 0.56
CA GLY A 208 4.48 15.06 0.68
C GLY A 208 5.42 16.27 0.75
N LYS A 209 6.74 16.09 0.52
CA LYS A 209 7.74 17.16 0.48
C LYS A 209 7.58 18.09 -0.73
N CYS A 210 6.98 17.60 -1.82
CA CYS A 210 6.59 18.44 -2.95
C CYS A 210 5.30 17.97 -3.63
N LYS A 211 4.64 18.87 -4.37
CA LYS A 211 3.51 18.55 -5.25
C LYS A 211 4.01 17.99 -6.59
N PRO A 212 3.21 17.17 -7.29
CA PRO A 212 3.56 16.63 -8.60
C PRO A 212 4.06 17.67 -9.62
N HIS A 213 3.41 18.84 -9.71
CA HIS A 213 3.82 19.90 -10.64
C HIS A 213 5.18 20.55 -10.30
N GLN A 214 5.74 20.29 -9.13
CA GLN A 214 7.07 20.78 -8.72
C GLN A 214 8.19 19.82 -9.16
N CYS A 215 7.84 18.66 -9.73
CA CYS A 215 8.80 17.75 -10.37
C CYS A 215 9.13 18.25 -11.78
N PRO A 216 10.42 18.41 -12.15
CA PRO A 216 10.82 18.95 -13.46
C PRO A 216 10.41 18.05 -14.65
N LEU A 217 10.18 16.76 -14.39
CA LEU A 217 9.76 15.80 -15.41
C LEU A 217 8.23 15.76 -15.59
N PHE A 218 7.46 16.26 -14.61
CA PHE A 218 6.01 16.13 -14.60
C PHE A 218 5.35 16.89 -15.75
N GLY A 219 4.42 16.24 -16.45
CA GLY A 219 3.64 16.85 -17.52
C GLY A 219 4.38 17.00 -18.85
N ASN A 220 5.70 16.98 -18.83
CA ASN A 220 6.58 17.05 -20.00
C ASN A 220 7.00 15.63 -20.40
N THR A 221 8.20 15.22 -19.99
CA THR A 221 8.76 13.90 -20.28
C THR A 221 8.02 12.78 -19.56
N CYS A 222 7.58 13.01 -18.32
CA CYS A 222 6.78 12.06 -17.54
C CYS A 222 5.29 12.45 -17.60
N ASN A 223 4.52 11.68 -18.36
CA ASN A 223 3.08 11.81 -18.55
C ASN A 223 2.44 10.41 -18.71
N PRO A 224 1.10 10.26 -18.76
CA PRO A 224 0.47 8.94 -18.83
C PRO A 224 0.85 8.08 -20.05
N GLN A 225 1.30 8.68 -21.15
CA GLN A 225 1.75 7.95 -22.34
C GLN A 225 3.22 7.53 -22.23
N THR A 226 4.04 8.33 -21.55
CA THR A 226 5.47 8.07 -21.32
C THR A 226 5.79 8.16 -19.83
N ALA A 227 5.22 7.25 -19.05
CA ALA A 227 5.33 7.28 -17.59
C ALA A 227 6.68 6.70 -17.13
N PHE A 228 7.49 7.53 -16.45
CA PHE A 228 8.80 7.13 -15.91
C PHE A 228 8.69 6.55 -14.49
N GLY A 229 7.86 7.17 -13.64
CA GLY A 229 7.71 6.81 -12.23
C GLY A 229 6.41 6.07 -11.94
N ALA A 230 6.43 5.22 -10.92
CA ALA A 230 5.25 4.45 -10.47
C ALA A 230 4.03 5.34 -10.17
N LEU A 231 4.25 6.56 -9.68
CA LEU A 231 3.21 7.54 -9.38
C LEU A 231 2.48 8.09 -10.61
N MET A 232 3.02 7.94 -11.82
CA MET A 232 2.36 8.33 -13.08
C MET A 232 1.73 7.11 -13.80
N VAL A 233 2.27 5.90 -13.57
CA VAL A 233 1.74 4.65 -14.15
C VAL A 233 0.47 4.20 -13.43
N SER A 234 0.46 4.28 -12.10
CA SER A 234 -0.66 3.80 -11.28
C SER A 234 -1.86 4.74 -11.38
N SER A 235 -3.07 4.19 -11.52
CA SER A 235 -4.32 4.95 -11.39
C SER A 235 -4.53 5.53 -9.98
N GLU A 236 -3.87 4.96 -8.97
CA GLU A 236 -3.86 5.46 -7.59
C GLU A 236 -2.69 6.43 -7.33
N GLY A 237 -1.82 6.64 -8.32
CA GLY A 237 -0.63 7.46 -8.18
C GLY A 237 -0.95 8.96 -8.09
N ALA A 238 -0.33 9.65 -7.13
CA ALA A 238 -0.54 11.09 -6.92
C ALA A 238 -0.22 11.93 -8.18
N CYS A 239 0.79 11.53 -8.98
CA CYS A 239 1.10 12.23 -10.22
C CYS A 239 0.05 11.98 -11.31
N ALA A 240 -0.43 10.75 -11.46
CA ALA A 240 -1.49 10.44 -12.42
C ALA A 240 -2.79 11.19 -12.08
N ALA A 241 -3.19 11.17 -10.81
CA ALA A 241 -4.35 11.91 -10.32
C ALA A 241 -4.22 13.41 -10.58
N TRP A 242 -3.08 14.01 -10.21
CA TRP A 242 -2.82 15.42 -10.51
C TRP A 242 -2.89 15.71 -12.01
N TYR A 243 -2.26 14.87 -12.82
CA TYR A 243 -2.25 15.04 -14.27
C TYR A 243 -3.66 15.04 -14.85
N GLN A 244 -4.52 14.13 -14.37
CA GLN A 244 -5.90 13.99 -14.85
C GLN A 244 -6.80 15.15 -14.43
N TYR A 245 -6.66 15.64 -13.19
CA TYR A 245 -7.60 16.60 -12.61
C TYR A 245 -7.10 18.05 -12.57
N ARG A 246 -5.85 18.35 -12.97
CA ARG A 246 -5.25 19.70 -12.95
C ARG A 246 -6.06 20.80 -13.65
N GLN A 247 -6.92 20.46 -14.63
CA GLN A 247 -7.75 21.46 -15.30
C GLN A 247 -8.82 22.07 -14.37
N GLN A 248 -9.08 21.47 -13.21
CA GLN A 248 -9.97 22.04 -12.18
C GLN A 248 -9.25 23.00 -11.21
N GLU A 249 -7.92 23.08 -11.21
CA GLU A 249 -7.16 23.97 -10.31
C GLU A 249 -6.79 25.33 -10.95
N SER A 250 -7.00 25.52 -12.26
CA SER A 250 -6.63 26.77 -12.96
C SER A 250 -7.70 27.87 -12.94
N GLU A 251 -8.73 27.73 -12.10
CA GLU A 251 -9.69 28.80 -11.78
C GLU A 251 -9.66 29.09 -10.27
N ALA A 252 -8.55 29.67 -9.80
CA ALA A 252 -8.45 30.38 -8.53
C ALA A 252 -7.35 31.45 -8.59
#